data_AF-A0A9K3DWN4-F1
#
_entry.id   AF-A0A9K3DWN4-F1
#
_cell.length_a   1.000
_cell.length_b   1.000
_cell.length_c   1.000
_cell.angle_alpha   90.00
_cell.angle_beta   90.00
_cell.angle_gamma   90.00
#
_symmetry.space_group_name_H-M   'P 1'
#
loop_
_entity.id
_entity.type
_entity.pdbx_description
1 polymer ?
#
loop_
_entity_poly.entity_id
_entity_poly.type
_entity_poly.pdbx_seq_one_letter_code
_entity_poly.pdbx_strand_id
1 'polypeptide(L)'
;MQRDALSVYLKNIGHSAGGVMGQVEPVRLEMPWRTKHNVIDCGVFLMRHMETYKGVAGKGWECGFLNECTDAGEITYKQRKEIDDLRHKYITKMLLSDANEYRSFVESEVAKYKKLSADEKKEARSSSLRRNQGKIGQLT
;
A
#
# COMPACT_ATOMS: atom_id res chain seq x y z
N MET A 1 11.60 -23.25 -0.58
CA MET A 1 12.55 -22.12 -0.73
C MET A 1 12.44 -21.08 0.39
N GLN A 2 11.30 -20.41 0.62
CA GLN A 2 11.19 -19.40 1.70
C GLN A 2 11.14 -20.00 3.12
N ARG A 3 10.44 -21.13 3.31
CA ARG A 3 10.36 -21.87 4.60
C ARG A 3 11.74 -22.30 5.10
N ASP A 4 12.54 -22.83 4.18
CA ASP A 4 13.84 -23.44 4.49
C ASP A 4 14.85 -22.35 4.90
N ALA A 5 14.80 -21.17 4.26
CA ALA A 5 15.65 -20.05 4.60
C ALA A 5 15.39 -19.51 6.03
N LEU A 6 14.14 -19.30 6.42
CA LEU A 6 13.80 -18.84 7.78
C LEU A 6 14.14 -19.89 8.84
N SER A 7 13.83 -21.18 8.59
CA SER A 7 14.15 -22.26 9.52
C SER A 7 15.67 -22.40 9.71
N VAL A 8 16.45 -22.35 8.63
CA VAL A 8 17.92 -22.38 8.69
C VAL A 8 18.46 -21.18 9.47
N TYR A 9 17.97 -19.97 9.18
CA TYR A 9 18.38 -18.77 9.91
C TYR A 9 18.12 -18.92 11.42
N LEU A 10 16.91 -19.32 11.82
CA LEU A 10 16.54 -19.50 13.22
C LEU A 10 17.36 -20.57 13.92
N LYS A 11 17.70 -21.68 13.24
CA LYS A 11 18.59 -22.71 13.76
C LYS A 11 20.01 -22.16 13.97
N ASN A 12 20.53 -21.39 13.02
CA ASN A 12 21.88 -20.82 13.09
C ASN A 12 22.04 -19.84 14.25
N ILE A 13 20.98 -19.10 14.62
CA ILE A 13 21.00 -18.21 15.79
C ILE A 13 20.59 -18.91 17.10
N GLY A 14 20.42 -20.24 17.09
CA GLY A 14 20.02 -21.01 18.27
C GLY A 14 18.60 -20.75 18.77
N HIS A 15 17.73 -20.18 17.93
CA HIS A 15 16.36 -19.85 18.32
C HIS A 15 15.49 -21.12 18.38
N SER A 16 14.74 -21.29 19.48
CA SER A 16 13.92 -22.48 19.76
C SER A 16 12.94 -22.84 18.63
N ALA A 17 12.38 -21.82 17.97
CA ALA A 17 11.50 -22.00 16.82
C ALA A 17 12.17 -22.64 15.58
N GLY A 18 13.50 -22.66 15.48
CA GLY A 18 14.20 -23.19 14.31
C GLY A 18 13.90 -24.67 14.02
N GLY A 19 13.81 -25.50 15.07
CA GLY A 19 13.44 -26.91 14.95
C GLY A 19 11.97 -27.13 14.58
N VAL A 20 11.09 -26.26 15.07
CA VAL A 20 9.64 -26.34 14.86
C VAL A 20 9.24 -25.85 13.46
N MET A 21 9.86 -24.77 12.99
CA MET A 21 9.53 -24.13 11.71
C MET A 21 9.70 -25.05 10.49
N GLY A 22 10.60 -26.05 10.57
CA GLY A 22 10.76 -27.05 9.51
C GLY A 22 9.59 -28.04 9.41
N GLN A 23 8.76 -28.13 10.45
CA GLN A 23 7.62 -29.06 10.55
C GLN A 23 6.28 -28.37 10.32
N VAL A 24 6.25 -27.03 10.30
CA VAL A 24 5.02 -26.26 10.08
C VAL A 24 4.76 -26.13 8.58
N GLU A 25 3.53 -26.47 8.15
CA GLU A 25 3.07 -26.18 6.80
C GLU A 25 2.64 -24.70 6.69
N PRO A 26 3.25 -23.90 5.79
CA PRO A 26 2.83 -22.53 5.57
C PRO A 26 1.41 -22.49 4.98
N VAL A 27 0.46 -22.00 5.76
CA VAL A 27 -0.90 -21.74 5.27
C VAL A 27 -0.98 -20.31 4.78
N ARG A 28 -1.39 -20.13 3.52
CA ARG A 28 -1.72 -18.79 3.01
C ARG A 28 -2.94 -18.27 3.76
N LEU A 29 -2.81 -17.07 4.32
CA LEU A 29 -3.91 -16.43 5.01
C LEU A 29 -5.03 -16.06 4.05
N GLU A 30 -6.23 -16.57 4.33
CA GLU A 30 -7.43 -16.24 3.56
C GLU A 30 -8.07 -14.98 4.18
N MET A 31 -7.98 -13.86 3.44
CA MET A 31 -8.51 -12.56 3.85
C MET A 31 -9.70 -12.18 2.95
N PRO A 32 -10.82 -11.66 3.49
CA PRO A 32 -11.99 -11.27 2.70
C PRO A 32 -11.71 -10.15 1.69
N TRP A 33 -10.89 -9.17 2.07
CA TRP A 33 -10.57 -7.98 1.28
C TRP A 33 -9.49 -8.17 0.19
N ARG A 34 -9.18 -9.41 -0.19
CA ARG A 34 -8.16 -9.64 -1.24
C ARG A 34 -8.66 -9.14 -2.58
N THR A 35 -7.71 -8.66 -3.38
CA THR A 35 -7.95 -8.19 -4.73
C THR A 35 -7.43 -9.20 -5.75
N LYS A 36 -8.19 -9.41 -6.82
CA LYS A 36 -7.79 -10.14 -8.02
C LYS A 36 -7.47 -9.19 -9.17
N HIS A 37 -8.09 -8.00 -9.18
CA HIS A 37 -8.01 -7.06 -10.31
C HIS A 37 -7.12 -5.85 -10.01
N ASN A 38 -6.79 -5.61 -8.74
CA ASN A 38 -5.86 -4.55 -8.35
C ASN A 38 -4.40 -5.03 -8.36
N VAL A 39 -3.60 -4.50 -9.30
CA VAL A 39 -2.15 -4.78 -9.42
C VAL A 39 -1.25 -3.60 -9.06
N ILE A 40 -1.83 -2.42 -8.77
CA ILE A 40 -1.08 -1.17 -8.61
C ILE A 40 -0.96 -0.71 -7.15
N ASP A 41 -1.78 -1.26 -6.24
CA ASP A 41 -1.89 -0.78 -4.86
C ASP A 41 -1.22 -1.66 -3.80
N CYS A 42 -0.32 -2.56 -4.21
CA CYS A 42 0.38 -3.46 -3.29
C CYS A 42 1.06 -2.70 -2.13
N GLY A 43 1.60 -1.50 -2.38
CA GLY A 43 2.20 -0.64 -1.34
C GLY A 43 1.20 -0.13 -0.31
N VAL A 44 -0.03 0.21 -0.72
CA VAL A 44 -1.10 0.65 0.19
C VAL A 44 -1.53 -0.50 1.09
N PHE A 45 -1.72 -1.70 0.51
CA PHE A 45 -2.01 -2.91 1.27
C PHE A 45 -0.90 -3.22 2.27
N LEU A 46 0.36 -3.24 1.83
CA LEU A 46 1.50 -3.50 2.71
C LEU A 46 1.55 -2.54 3.90
N MET A 47 1.46 -1.24 3.67
CA MET A 47 1.45 -0.24 4.75
C MET A 47 0.25 -0.44 5.68
N ARG A 48 -0.95 -0.67 5.15
CA ARG A 48 -2.15 -0.90 5.96
C ARG A 48 -2.03 -2.17 6.79
N HIS A 49 -1.42 -3.21 6.23
CA HIS A 49 -1.20 -4.46 6.94
C HIS A 49 -0.20 -4.29 8.07
N MET A 50 0.90 -3.59 7.85
CA MET A 50 1.85 -3.26 8.92
C MET A 50 1.22 -2.39 10.02
N GLU A 51 0.31 -1.45 9.67
CA GLU A 51 -0.39 -0.63 10.66
C GLU A 51 -1.33 -1.47 11.56
N THR A 52 -2.07 -2.41 10.96
CA THR A 52 -3.21 -3.08 11.61
C THR A 52 -2.92 -4.48 12.14
N TYR A 53 -1.89 -5.15 11.62
CA TYR A 53 -1.57 -6.50 12.07
C TYR A 53 -0.93 -6.48 13.46
N LYS A 54 -1.59 -7.12 14.43
CA LYS A 54 -1.15 -7.18 15.84
C LYS A 54 -0.75 -8.60 16.28
N GLY A 55 -0.36 -9.46 15.34
CA GLY A 55 0.01 -10.84 15.65
C GLY A 55 -1.19 -11.75 15.94
N VAL A 56 -2.40 -11.35 15.58
CA VAL A 56 -3.61 -12.19 15.70
C VAL A 56 -3.64 -13.25 14.60
N ALA A 57 -4.24 -14.41 14.90
CA ALA A 57 -4.57 -15.41 13.89
C ALA A 57 -5.52 -14.79 12.84
N GLY A 58 -5.34 -15.12 11.56
CA GLY A 58 -5.99 -14.37 10.47
C GLY A 58 -7.51 -14.34 10.47
N LYS A 59 -8.19 -15.22 11.22
CA LYS A 59 -9.65 -15.19 11.39
C LYS A 59 -10.16 -13.98 12.20
N GLY A 60 -9.30 -13.31 12.97
CA GLY A 60 -9.66 -12.12 13.76
C GLY A 60 -8.90 -10.86 13.35
N TRP A 61 -8.15 -10.92 12.25
CA TRP A 61 -7.50 -9.73 11.73
C TRP A 61 -8.52 -8.95 10.92
N GLU A 62 -8.70 -7.68 11.27
CA GLU A 62 -9.50 -6.74 10.49
C GLU A 62 -8.60 -5.59 10.06
N CYS A 63 -8.29 -5.51 8.75
CA CYS A 63 -7.50 -4.38 8.25
C CYS A 63 -8.38 -3.17 7.88
N GLY A 64 -9.70 -3.31 7.93
CA GLY A 64 -10.66 -2.25 7.62
C GLY A 64 -10.83 -1.96 6.13
N PHE A 65 -10.54 -2.94 5.26
CA PHE A 65 -10.94 -2.90 3.86
C PHE A 65 -12.21 -3.73 3.66
N LEU A 66 -13.10 -3.21 2.82
CA LEU A 66 -14.22 -3.96 2.26
C LEU A 66 -13.73 -4.96 1.21
N ASN A 67 -14.62 -5.87 0.81
CA ASN A 67 -14.33 -6.83 -0.26
C ASN A 67 -14.22 -6.11 -1.62
N GLU A 68 -13.35 -6.61 -2.50
CA GLU A 68 -13.21 -6.08 -3.87
C GLU A 68 -14.52 -6.24 -4.65
N CYS A 69 -15.21 -7.36 -4.44
CA CYS A 69 -16.48 -7.69 -5.08
C CYS A 69 -17.63 -7.87 -4.08
N THR A 70 -18.86 -7.71 -4.55
CA THR A 70 -20.07 -8.18 -3.84
C THR A 70 -20.11 -9.71 -3.76
N ASP A 71 -21.05 -10.26 -3.00
CA ASP A 71 -21.28 -11.72 -2.94
C ASP A 71 -21.67 -12.31 -4.31
N ALA A 72 -22.22 -11.49 -5.21
CA ALA A 72 -22.53 -11.85 -6.59
C ALA A 72 -21.31 -11.76 -7.54
N GLY A 73 -20.14 -11.35 -7.03
CA GLY A 73 -18.90 -11.24 -7.81
C GLY A 73 -18.70 -9.90 -8.52
N GLU A 74 -19.57 -8.91 -8.30
CA GLU A 74 -19.49 -7.61 -8.97
C GLU A 74 -18.46 -6.69 -8.30
N ILE A 75 -17.53 -6.13 -9.07
CA ILE A 75 -16.49 -5.21 -8.55
C ILE A 75 -17.16 -3.98 -7.93
N THR A 76 -16.80 -3.67 -6.69
CA THR A 76 -17.35 -2.53 -5.96
C THR A 76 -16.41 -1.33 -6.00
N TYR A 77 -16.98 -0.13 -6.08
CA TYR A 77 -16.21 1.12 -5.93
C TYR A 77 -15.80 1.38 -4.48
N LYS A 78 -16.43 0.72 -3.50
CA LYS A 78 -16.23 1.02 -2.08
C LYS A 78 -14.81 0.74 -1.61
N GLN A 79 -14.27 -0.43 -1.92
CA GLN A 79 -12.89 -0.77 -1.56
C GLN A 79 -11.89 0.16 -2.27
N ARG A 80 -12.14 0.51 -3.54
CA ARG A 80 -11.30 1.46 -4.27
C ARG A 80 -11.23 2.81 -3.57
N LYS A 81 -12.37 3.31 -3.07
CA LYS A 81 -12.41 4.54 -2.30
C LYS A 81 -11.57 4.46 -1.01
N GLU A 82 -11.65 3.35 -0.27
CA GLU A 82 -10.84 3.14 0.95
C GLU A 82 -9.34 3.10 0.63
N ILE A 83 -8.97 2.44 -0.48
CA ILE A 83 -7.60 2.40 -0.98
C ILE A 83 -7.15 3.82 -1.37
N ASP A 84 -7.97 4.58 -2.08
CA ASP A 84 -7.67 5.95 -2.47
C ASP A 84 -7.48 6.84 -1.24
N ASP A 85 -8.36 6.77 -0.25
CA ASP A 85 -8.27 7.55 0.99
C ASP A 85 -6.97 7.22 1.76
N LEU A 86 -6.60 5.94 1.86
CA LEU A 86 -5.33 5.53 2.45
C LEU A 86 -4.13 5.97 1.62
N ARG A 87 -4.22 5.92 0.28
CA ARG A 87 -3.16 6.41 -0.60
C ARG A 87 -2.90 7.89 -0.35
N HIS A 88 -3.95 8.71 -0.24
CA HIS A 88 -3.81 10.13 0.11
C HIS A 88 -3.21 10.32 1.50
N LYS A 89 -3.67 9.56 2.51
CA LYS A 89 -3.13 9.60 3.87
C LYS A 89 -1.64 9.29 3.88
N TYR A 90 -1.22 8.21 3.24
CA TYR A 90 0.18 7.77 3.24
C TYR A 90 1.08 8.73 2.46
N ILE A 91 0.68 9.16 1.26
CA ILE A 91 1.46 10.13 0.49
C ILE A 91 1.59 11.45 1.26
N THR A 92 0.51 11.93 1.88
CA THR A 92 0.56 13.16 2.69
C THR A 92 1.56 13.03 3.83
N LYS A 93 1.53 11.91 4.55
CA LYS A 93 2.50 11.63 5.62
C LYS A 93 3.93 11.55 5.11
N MET A 94 4.18 10.90 3.98
CA MET A 94 5.52 10.80 3.39
C MET A 94 6.05 12.16 2.96
N LEU A 95 5.23 12.94 2.25
CA LEU A 95 5.62 14.26 1.76
C LEU A 95 5.94 15.25 2.89
N LEU A 96 5.18 15.18 3.98
CA LEU A 96 5.32 16.08 5.14
C LEU A 96 6.21 15.52 6.26
N SER A 97 6.75 14.31 6.12
CA SER A 97 7.60 13.69 7.14
C SER A 97 8.89 14.50 7.33
N ASP A 98 9.39 14.60 8.56
CA ASP A 98 10.73 15.14 8.84
C ASP A 98 11.84 14.28 8.20
N ALA A 99 11.55 13.00 7.93
CA ALA A 99 12.49 12.11 7.24
C ALA A 99 12.56 12.34 5.72
N ASN A 100 11.68 13.17 5.15
CA ASN A 100 11.72 13.47 3.73
C ASN A 100 12.80 14.54 3.44
N GLU A 101 13.92 14.12 2.87
CA GLU A 101 15.03 15.00 2.47
C GLU A 101 14.58 16.12 1.51
N TYR A 102 13.51 15.91 0.76
CA TYR A 102 12.94 16.88 -0.18
C TYR A 102 11.78 17.69 0.42
N ARG A 103 11.54 17.62 1.73
CA ARG A 103 10.40 18.31 2.36
C ARG A 103 10.40 19.81 2.09
N SER A 104 11.54 20.49 2.24
CA SER A 104 11.64 21.93 1.96
C SER A 104 11.32 22.27 0.50
N PHE A 105 11.70 21.41 -0.45
CA PHE A 105 11.31 21.57 -1.84
C PHE A 105 9.78 21.44 -2.01
N VAL A 106 9.17 20.40 -1.42
CA VAL A 106 7.71 20.20 -1.44
C VAL A 106 6.98 21.40 -0.85
N GLU A 107 7.43 21.92 0.28
CA GLU A 107 6.86 23.12 0.93
C GLU A 107 6.95 24.34 0.02
N SER A 108 8.08 24.53 -0.67
CA SER A 108 8.27 25.62 -1.63
C SER A 108 7.31 25.51 -2.82
N GLU A 109 7.11 24.32 -3.36
CA GLU A 109 6.19 24.07 -4.48
C GLU A 109 4.74 24.29 -4.06
N VAL A 110 4.36 23.88 -2.84
CA VAL A 110 3.04 24.18 -2.26
C VAL A 110 2.84 25.68 -2.11
N ALA A 111 3.86 26.42 -1.64
CA ALA A 111 3.79 27.87 -1.52
C ALA A 111 3.63 28.58 -2.88
N LYS A 112 4.33 28.10 -3.92
CA LYS A 112 4.16 28.58 -5.30
C LYS A 112 2.76 28.26 -5.82
N TYR A 113 2.30 27.03 -5.67
CA TYR A 113 0.98 26.59 -6.13
C TYR A 113 -0.16 27.41 -5.49
N LYS A 114 -0.04 27.76 -4.21
CA LYS A 114 -1.04 28.60 -3.52
C LYS A 114 -1.21 29.97 -4.18
N LYS A 115 -0.13 30.56 -4.70
CA LYS A 115 -0.12 31.88 -5.36
C LYS A 115 -0.72 31.88 -6.77
N LEU A 116 -0.86 30.72 -7.40
CA LEU A 116 -1.44 30.60 -8.74
C LEU A 116 -2.93 30.97 -8.75
N SER A 117 -3.36 31.60 -9.85
CA SER A 117 -4.75 31.83 -10.20
C SER A 117 -5.50 30.51 -10.46
N ALA A 118 -6.82 30.58 -10.53
CA ALA A 118 -7.64 29.40 -10.82
C ALA A 118 -7.30 28.78 -12.20
N ASP A 119 -7.05 29.62 -13.21
CA ASP A 119 -6.71 29.18 -14.56
C ASP A 119 -5.34 28.53 -14.60
N GLU A 120 -4.34 29.13 -13.95
CA GLU A 120 -3.00 28.53 -13.83
C GLU A 120 -3.04 27.19 -13.07
N LYS A 121 -3.86 27.09 -12.01
CA LYS A 121 -4.05 25.82 -11.28
C LYS A 121 -4.69 24.75 -12.15
N LYS A 122 -5.63 25.13 -13.02
CA LYS A 122 -6.28 24.22 -13.97
C LYS A 122 -5.27 23.74 -15.01
N GLU A 123 -4.45 24.63 -15.57
CA GLU A 123 -3.41 24.28 -16.54
C GLU A 123 -2.31 23.39 -15.91
N ALA A 124 -1.87 23.71 -14.70
CA ALA A 124 -0.91 22.89 -13.96
C ALA A 124 -1.44 21.45 -13.71
N ARG A 125 -2.74 21.30 -13.46
CA ARG A 125 -3.37 19.96 -13.34
C ARG A 125 -3.41 19.24 -14.68
N SER A 126 -3.87 19.91 -15.73
CA SER A 126 -3.95 19.33 -17.09
C SER A 126 -2.59 18.87 -17.61
N SER A 127 -1.57 19.71 -17.48
CA SER A 127 -0.19 19.36 -17.87
C SER A 127 0.37 18.20 -17.05
N SER A 128 0.06 18.11 -15.76
CA SER A 128 0.43 16.97 -14.91
C SER A 128 -0.26 15.67 -15.35
N LEU A 129 -1.56 15.72 -15.65
CA LEU A 129 -2.31 14.56 -16.14
C LEU A 129 -1.72 14.02 -17.46
N ARG A 130 -1.40 14.92 -18.40
CA ARG A 130 -0.76 14.55 -19.69
C ARG A 130 0.59 13.87 -19.49
N ARG A 131 1.44 14.42 -18.61
CA ARG A 131 2.75 13.83 -18.28
C ARG A 131 2.61 12.44 -17.68
N ASN A 132 1.63 12.24 -16.80
CA ASN A 132 1.42 10.95 -16.13
C ASN A 132 0.86 9.89 -17.10
N GLN A 133 -0.06 10.27 -17.99
CA GLN A 133 -0.57 9.36 -19.03
C GLN A 133 0.54 8.86 -19.96
N GLY A 134 1.47 9.74 -20.36
CA GLY A 134 2.62 9.36 -21.19
C GLY A 134 3.56 8.34 -20.53
N LYS A 135 3.66 8.35 -19.19
CA LYS A 135 4.48 7.37 -18.44
C LYS A 135 3.78 6.03 -18.24
N ILE A 136 2.46 6.04 -18.03
CA ILE A 136 1.67 4.80 -17.86
C ILE A 136 1.66 4.00 -19.16
N GLY A 137 1.53 4.65 -20.32
CA GLY A 137 1.56 3.97 -21.62
C GLY A 137 2.92 3.39 -22.02
N GLN A 138 4.00 3.65 -21.27
CA GLN A 138 5.32 3.03 -21.46
C GLN A 138 5.55 1.80 -20.56
N LEU A 139 4.64 1.55 -19.60
CA LEU A 139 4.71 0.46 -18.62
C LEU A 139 3.70 -0.67 -18.89
N THR A 140 2.91 -0.54 -19.96
CA THR A 140 1.92 -1.51 -20.46
C THR A 140 2.26 -1.92 -21.88
#